data_AF-A0AAW2XDK6-F1
#
_entry.id   AF-A0AAW2XDK6-F1
#
_cell.length_a   1.000
_cell.length_b   1.000
_cell.length_c   1.000
_cell.angle_alpha   90.00
_cell.angle_beta   90.00
_cell.angle_gamma   90.00
#
_symmetry.space_group_name_H-M   'P 1'
#
loop_
_entity.id
_entity.type
_entity.pdbx_description
1 polymer ?
#
loop_
_entity_poly.entity_id
_entity_poly.type
_entity_poly.pdbx_seq_one_letter_code
_entity_poly.pdbx_strand_id
1 'polypeptide(L)'
;MPNKGGYLIGNLQPAHMDFRFFSLGNLWSIVSSLATVDQSHAILDLIEVKWPDLVADMPFKICYPALEGKEWQIITGCDPKNTPWSYHNGGAWPTLLWQLTVACIKMNRPEIAETAVKIAEKRISRDKWPEYYDTKRARFIGKQARLYQTWSIAGYLVAKLLLDNPSAAKILINEEDSELINAFSCAISSSPRRKRGPKSSQKTYIV
;
A
#
# COMPACT_ATOMS: atom_id res chain seq x y z
N MET A 1 0.03 -11.40 -13.87
CA MET A 1 0.33 -9.95 -13.77
C MET A 1 -0.22 -9.24 -14.99
N PRO A 2 -0.78 -8.03 -14.86
CA PRO A 2 -1.18 -7.22 -16.02
C PRO A 2 0.05 -6.71 -16.79
N ASN A 3 -0.16 -6.26 -18.03
CA ASN A 3 0.89 -5.66 -18.87
C ASN A 3 1.26 -4.24 -18.42
N LYS A 4 0.43 -3.60 -17.59
CA LYS A 4 0.63 -2.26 -17.04
C LYS A 4 0.54 -2.33 -15.52
N GLY A 5 1.50 -1.70 -14.84
CA GLY A 5 1.61 -1.66 -13.39
C GLY A 5 2.59 -2.69 -12.80
N GLY A 6 2.92 -2.50 -11.52
CA GLY A 6 3.89 -3.30 -10.78
C GLY A 6 3.79 -3.02 -9.28
N TYR A 7 4.50 -3.78 -8.45
CA TYR A 7 4.49 -3.60 -7.00
C TYR A 7 5.77 -4.18 -6.38
N LEU A 8 6.06 -3.76 -5.16
CA LEU A 8 7.10 -4.37 -4.34
C LEU A 8 6.56 -5.66 -3.73
N ILE A 9 7.27 -6.77 -3.94
CA ILE A 9 6.92 -8.09 -3.40
C ILE A 9 6.88 -8.08 -1.87
N GLY A 10 6.06 -8.95 -1.29
CA GLY A 10 5.81 -8.96 0.15
C GLY A 10 7.03 -9.35 1.00
N ASN A 11 7.89 -10.22 0.48
CA ASN A 11 9.07 -10.68 1.20
C ASN A 11 10.14 -11.25 0.24
N LEU A 12 11.41 -11.09 0.61
CA LEU A 12 12.57 -11.63 -0.09
C LEU A 12 13.60 -12.13 0.92
N GLN A 13 13.88 -13.43 0.87
CA GLN A 13 14.84 -14.13 1.73
C GLN A 13 15.61 -15.19 0.91
N PRO A 14 16.73 -15.73 1.42
CA PRO A 14 17.41 -16.85 0.76
C PRO A 14 16.43 -17.99 0.45
N ALA A 15 16.33 -18.35 -0.84
CA ALA A 15 15.42 -19.37 -1.36
C ALA A 15 13.92 -19.15 -1.07
N HIS A 16 13.49 -17.92 -0.74
CA HIS A 16 12.08 -17.62 -0.48
C HIS A 16 11.68 -16.24 -0.99
N MET A 17 10.61 -16.19 -1.79
CA MET A 17 9.98 -14.97 -2.26
C MET A 17 8.48 -15.05 -2.03
N ASP A 18 7.94 -14.08 -1.30
CA ASP A 18 6.50 -13.92 -1.14
C ASP A 18 5.99 -12.93 -2.19
N PHE A 19 5.37 -13.47 -3.24
CA PHE A 19 4.82 -12.67 -4.33
C PHE A 19 3.49 -12.02 -3.99
N ARG A 20 2.94 -12.13 -2.78
CA ARG A 20 1.70 -11.42 -2.46
C ARG A 20 1.90 -9.90 -2.49
N PHE A 21 0.89 -9.20 -2.96
CA PHE A 21 0.81 -7.74 -2.84
C PHE A 21 0.40 -7.40 -1.41
N PHE A 22 1.13 -6.50 -0.76
CA PHE A 22 0.79 -5.96 0.55
C PHE A 22 0.57 -4.46 0.46
N SER A 23 -0.63 -4.03 0.82
CA SER A 23 -1.10 -2.67 0.56
C SER A 23 -0.36 -1.62 1.35
N LEU A 24 -0.22 -1.83 2.66
CA LEU A 24 0.43 -0.86 3.54
C LEU A 24 1.89 -0.62 3.12
N GLY A 25 2.63 -1.67 2.81
CA GLY A 25 4.02 -1.56 2.37
C GLY A 25 4.17 -0.84 1.04
N ASN A 26 3.34 -1.17 0.04
CA ASN A 26 3.37 -0.50 -1.25
C ASN A 26 2.95 0.98 -1.15
N LEU A 27 1.89 1.30 -0.41
CA LEU A 27 1.44 2.67 -0.21
C LEU A 27 2.49 3.50 0.52
N TRP A 28 3.09 2.99 1.61
CA TRP A 28 4.15 3.72 2.30
C TRP A 28 5.43 3.84 1.48
N SER A 29 5.74 2.87 0.61
CA SER A 29 6.88 3.00 -0.29
C SER A 29 6.75 4.18 -1.24
N ILE A 30 5.51 4.49 -1.68
CA ILE A 30 5.19 5.71 -2.44
C ILE A 30 5.40 6.91 -1.52
N VAL A 31 4.70 6.94 -0.38
CA VAL A 31 4.67 8.11 0.53
C VAL A 31 6.06 8.52 1.01
N SER A 32 6.94 7.56 1.32
CA SER A 32 8.28 7.80 1.85
C SER A 32 9.37 8.02 0.79
N SER A 33 9.03 8.01 -0.51
CA SER A 33 10.00 8.07 -1.62
C SER A 33 10.98 6.88 -1.66
N LEU A 34 10.57 5.73 -1.10
CA LEU A 34 11.34 4.49 -1.25
C LEU A 34 11.18 3.90 -2.64
N ALA A 35 9.96 3.92 -3.17
CA ALA A 35 9.69 3.62 -4.57
C ALA A 35 10.02 4.86 -5.42
N THR A 36 10.71 4.65 -6.54
CA THR A 36 10.92 5.70 -7.55
C THR A 36 9.58 6.24 -8.07
N VAL A 37 9.58 7.44 -8.67
CA VAL A 37 8.40 7.99 -9.36
C VAL A 37 7.74 6.96 -10.30
N ASP A 38 8.52 6.29 -11.15
CA ASP A 38 8.01 5.30 -12.10
C ASP A 38 7.38 4.09 -11.40
N GLN A 39 8.02 3.56 -10.36
CA GLN A 39 7.48 2.47 -9.56
C GLN A 39 6.20 2.89 -8.82
N SER A 40 6.15 4.13 -8.34
CA SER A 40 4.99 4.68 -7.64
C SER A 40 3.77 4.79 -8.56
N HIS A 41 3.97 5.30 -9.78
CA HIS A 41 2.92 5.27 -10.81
C HIS A 41 2.53 3.85 -11.19
N ALA A 42 3.49 2.92 -11.31
CA ALA A 42 3.21 1.52 -11.62
C ALA A 42 2.38 0.82 -10.51
N ILE A 43 2.60 1.16 -9.23
CA ILE A 43 1.77 0.68 -8.12
C ILE A 43 0.33 1.17 -8.25
N LEU A 44 0.13 2.47 -8.51
CA LEU A 44 -1.20 3.03 -8.69
C LEU A 44 -1.90 2.47 -9.94
N ASP A 45 -1.17 2.28 -11.03
CA ASP A 45 -1.68 1.64 -12.24
C ASP A 45 -2.11 0.19 -11.98
N LEU A 46 -1.35 -0.56 -11.17
CA LEU A 46 -1.74 -1.91 -10.75
C LEU A 46 -3.04 -1.87 -9.96
N ILE A 47 -3.20 -0.91 -9.04
CA ILE A 47 -4.41 -0.74 -8.24
C ILE A 47 -5.63 -0.49 -9.14
N GLU A 48 -5.51 0.35 -10.17
CA GLU A 48 -6.59 0.59 -11.13
C GLU A 48 -6.89 -0.66 -11.97
N VAL A 49 -5.87 -1.32 -12.53
CA VAL A 49 -6.08 -2.50 -13.38
C VAL A 49 -6.65 -3.67 -12.56
N LYS A 50 -6.28 -3.79 -11.28
CA LYS A 50 -6.75 -4.80 -10.34
C LYS A 50 -7.80 -4.25 -9.37
N TRP A 51 -8.49 -3.17 -9.73
CA TRP A 51 -9.53 -2.56 -8.89
C TRP A 51 -10.55 -3.55 -8.33
N PRO A 52 -11.10 -4.50 -9.13
CA PRO A 52 -12.10 -5.44 -8.63
C PRO A 52 -11.54 -6.44 -7.60
N ASP A 53 -10.22 -6.62 -7.55
CA ASP A 53 -9.52 -7.52 -6.65
C ASP A 53 -9.01 -6.78 -5.39
N LEU A 54 -8.36 -5.62 -5.57
CA LEU A 54 -7.66 -4.87 -4.50
C LEU A 54 -8.57 -3.87 -3.75
N VAL A 55 -9.43 -3.16 -4.46
CA VAL A 55 -10.44 -2.26 -3.86
C VAL A 55 -11.73 -3.01 -3.58
N ALA A 56 -12.16 -3.85 -4.52
CA ALA A 56 -13.38 -4.65 -4.42
C ALA A 56 -14.62 -3.81 -4.04
N ASP A 57 -15.56 -4.37 -3.26
CA ASP A 57 -16.79 -3.69 -2.85
C ASP A 57 -16.62 -2.92 -1.50
N MET A 58 -15.42 -2.96 -0.91
CA MET A 58 -15.00 -2.16 0.23
C MET A 58 -13.47 -2.01 0.22
N PRO A 59 -12.93 -0.78 0.09
CA PRO A 59 -11.49 -0.54 0.17
C PRO A 59 -10.97 -0.83 1.60
N PHE A 60 -9.75 -1.31 1.78
CA PHE A 60 -8.80 -1.82 0.79
C PHE A 60 -8.31 -3.18 1.25
N LYS A 61 -8.05 -4.13 0.34
CA LYS A 61 -7.47 -5.42 0.72
C LYS A 61 -6.17 -5.20 1.48
N ILE A 62 -5.95 -5.89 2.60
CA ILE A 62 -4.67 -5.80 3.32
C ILE A 62 -3.54 -6.46 2.55
N CYS A 63 -3.84 -7.58 1.89
CA CYS A 63 -2.96 -8.28 0.97
C CYS A 63 -3.76 -9.02 -0.13
N TYR A 64 -3.09 -9.43 -1.19
CA TYR A 64 -3.68 -10.21 -2.28
C TYR A 64 -2.65 -11.13 -2.97
N PRO A 65 -3.03 -12.37 -3.34
CA PRO A 65 -4.27 -13.07 -2.97
C PRO A 65 -4.25 -13.56 -1.51
N ALA A 66 -5.39 -14.10 -1.04
CA ALA A 66 -5.43 -14.86 0.19
C ALA A 66 -4.74 -16.23 0.02
N LEU A 67 -4.20 -16.75 1.12
CA LEU A 67 -3.74 -18.13 1.23
C LEU A 67 -4.95 -19.05 1.36
N GLU A 68 -4.96 -20.16 0.62
CA GLU A 68 -6.05 -21.14 0.61
C GLU A 68 -5.54 -22.57 0.75
N GLY A 69 -6.44 -23.50 1.09
CA GLY A 69 -6.13 -24.94 1.14
C GLY A 69 -4.89 -25.26 1.99
N LYS A 70 -3.95 -26.02 1.40
CA LYS A 70 -2.71 -26.44 2.08
C LYS A 70 -1.79 -25.28 2.42
N GLU A 71 -1.72 -24.23 1.59
CA GLU A 71 -0.90 -23.05 1.91
C GLU A 71 -1.41 -22.36 3.16
N TRP A 72 -2.72 -22.19 3.29
CA TRP A 72 -3.33 -21.65 4.50
C TRP A 72 -3.02 -22.53 5.73
N GLN A 73 -3.19 -23.85 5.61
CA GLN A 73 -2.91 -24.78 6.71
C GLN A 73 -1.44 -24.68 7.18
N ILE A 74 -0.50 -24.67 6.24
CA ILE A 74 0.93 -24.68 6.52
C ILE A 74 1.41 -23.32 7.04
N ILE A 75 1.10 -22.23 6.33
CA ILE A 75 1.65 -20.89 6.63
C ILE A 75 1.00 -20.27 7.86
N THR A 76 -0.32 -20.47 8.04
CA THR A 76 -1.04 -19.86 9.17
C THR A 76 -1.16 -20.80 10.37
N GLY A 77 -0.79 -22.08 10.25
CA GLY A 77 -1.03 -23.07 11.29
C GLY A 77 -2.52 -23.35 11.53
N CYS A 78 -3.32 -23.31 10.46
CA CYS A 78 -4.80 -23.45 10.51
C CYS A 78 -5.50 -22.39 11.40
N ASP A 79 -4.97 -21.15 11.46
CA ASP A 79 -5.55 -20.09 12.28
C ASP A 79 -7.01 -19.76 11.87
N PRO A 80 -8.01 -20.04 12.74
CA PRO A 80 -9.42 -19.91 12.40
C PRO A 80 -9.90 -18.46 12.25
N LYS A 81 -9.11 -17.47 12.65
CA LYS A 81 -9.39 -16.04 12.42
C LYS A 81 -8.96 -15.59 11.04
N ASN A 82 -7.90 -16.21 10.50
CA ASN A 82 -7.29 -15.89 9.22
C ASN A 82 -7.71 -16.85 8.10
N THR A 83 -8.98 -17.28 8.07
CA THR A 83 -9.53 -18.06 6.95
C THR A 83 -9.37 -17.31 5.62
N PRO A 84 -9.40 -18.00 4.47
CA PRO A 84 -9.33 -17.35 3.16
C PRO A 84 -10.24 -16.14 3.03
N TRP A 85 -9.67 -15.01 2.64
CA TRP A 85 -10.37 -13.72 2.46
C TRP A 85 -10.99 -13.16 3.75
N SER A 86 -10.36 -13.43 4.90
CA SER A 86 -10.78 -12.90 6.20
C SER A 86 -9.60 -12.28 6.95
N TYR A 87 -9.90 -11.24 7.73
CA TYR A 87 -8.95 -10.61 8.64
C TYR A 87 -7.61 -10.27 7.95
N HIS A 88 -6.46 -10.79 8.41
CA HIS A 88 -5.17 -10.53 7.78
C HIS A 88 -4.93 -11.33 6.49
N ASN A 89 -5.70 -12.40 6.26
CA ASN A 89 -5.55 -13.25 5.08
C ASN A 89 -6.47 -12.77 3.94
N GLY A 90 -6.16 -11.58 3.41
CA GLY A 90 -6.89 -11.00 2.28
C GLY A 90 -8.25 -10.38 2.64
N GLY A 91 -8.48 -10.04 3.91
CA GLY A 91 -9.60 -9.18 4.31
C GLY A 91 -9.44 -7.75 3.78
N ALA A 92 -10.54 -7.00 3.71
CA ALA A 92 -10.53 -5.58 3.39
C ALA A 92 -10.64 -4.73 4.65
N TRP A 93 -9.78 -3.71 4.73
CA TRP A 93 -9.56 -2.90 5.92
C TRP A 93 -9.82 -1.42 5.59
N PRO A 94 -10.96 -0.84 6.01
CA PRO A 94 -11.29 0.55 5.72
C PRO A 94 -10.27 1.56 6.23
N THR A 95 -9.53 1.23 7.29
CA THR A 95 -8.44 2.06 7.82
C THR A 95 -7.37 2.36 6.77
N LEU A 96 -7.19 1.52 5.73
CA LEU A 96 -6.19 1.73 4.67
C LEU A 96 -6.54 2.85 3.68
N LEU A 97 -7.75 3.41 3.76
CA LEU A 97 -8.21 4.47 2.87
C LEU A 97 -7.31 5.70 2.91
N TRP A 98 -6.89 6.14 4.10
CA TRP A 98 -6.13 7.38 4.21
C TRP A 98 -4.71 7.24 3.65
N GLN A 99 -4.05 6.09 3.81
CA GLN A 99 -2.73 5.86 3.21
C GLN A 99 -2.83 5.81 1.69
N LEU A 100 -3.92 5.22 1.14
CA LEU A 100 -4.19 5.29 -0.30
C LEU A 100 -4.34 6.75 -0.73
N THR A 101 -5.10 7.55 0.01
CA THR A 101 -5.28 8.98 -0.27
C THR A 101 -3.96 9.75 -0.27
N VAL A 102 -3.10 9.56 0.74
CA VAL A 102 -1.80 10.26 0.80
C VAL A 102 -0.92 9.87 -0.39
N ALA A 103 -0.85 8.57 -0.73
CA ALA A 103 -0.09 8.11 -1.89
C ALA A 103 -0.63 8.68 -3.22
N CYS A 104 -1.96 8.74 -3.36
CA CYS A 104 -2.61 9.33 -4.53
C CYS A 104 -2.34 10.83 -4.65
N ILE A 105 -2.41 11.58 -3.54
CA ILE A 105 -2.11 13.03 -3.53
C ILE A 105 -0.64 13.26 -3.89
N LYS A 106 0.29 12.48 -3.31
CA LYS A 106 1.72 12.58 -3.62
C LYS A 106 1.98 12.45 -5.12
N MET A 107 1.33 11.48 -5.75
CA MET A 107 1.52 11.20 -7.18
C MET A 107 0.62 12.04 -8.09
N ASN A 108 -0.09 13.04 -7.55
CA ASN A 108 -1.04 13.88 -8.28
C ASN A 108 -2.12 13.09 -9.03
N ARG A 109 -2.68 12.06 -8.36
CA ARG A 109 -3.73 11.17 -8.86
C ARG A 109 -4.89 11.01 -7.86
N PRO A 110 -5.50 12.11 -7.37
CA PRO A 110 -6.53 12.06 -6.33
C PRO A 110 -7.79 11.28 -6.74
N GLU A 111 -8.09 11.17 -8.03
CA GLU A 111 -9.28 10.49 -8.58
C GLU A 111 -9.40 9.02 -8.15
N ILE A 112 -8.26 8.35 -7.95
CA ILE A 112 -8.18 6.98 -7.45
C ILE A 112 -8.74 6.93 -6.02
N ALA A 113 -8.27 7.83 -5.15
CA ALA A 113 -8.72 7.90 -3.77
C ALA A 113 -10.17 8.37 -3.65
N GLU A 114 -10.61 9.36 -4.44
CA GLU A 114 -12.02 9.78 -4.49
C GLU A 114 -12.96 8.63 -4.85
N THR A 115 -12.58 7.82 -5.83
CA THR A 115 -13.37 6.66 -6.25
C THR A 115 -13.43 5.60 -5.15
N ALA A 116 -12.32 5.34 -4.46
CA ALA A 116 -12.28 4.42 -3.32
C ALA A 116 -13.17 4.91 -2.17
N VAL A 117 -13.10 6.20 -1.81
CA VAL A 117 -13.95 6.81 -0.77
C VAL A 117 -15.43 6.66 -1.14
N LYS A 118 -15.82 6.97 -2.39
CA LYS A 118 -17.20 6.77 -2.88
C LYS A 118 -17.68 5.31 -2.76
N ILE A 119 -16.79 4.33 -2.89
CA ILE A 119 -17.14 2.91 -2.67
C ILE A 119 -17.42 2.64 -1.19
N ALA A 120 -16.56 3.12 -0.29
CA ALA A 120 -16.76 2.96 1.15
C ALA A 120 -18.06 3.62 1.64
N GLU A 121 -18.35 4.84 1.17
CA GLU A 121 -19.53 5.63 1.53
C GLU A 121 -20.86 4.93 1.24
N LYS A 122 -20.90 3.98 0.29
CA LYS A 122 -22.11 3.19 -0.01
C LYS A 122 -22.64 2.42 1.18
N ARG A 123 -21.78 2.07 2.16
CA ARG A 123 -22.19 1.20 3.27
C ARG A 123 -21.44 1.35 4.59
N ILE A 124 -20.25 1.98 4.64
CA ILE A 124 -19.40 1.95 5.86
C ILE A 124 -20.13 2.48 7.11
N SER A 125 -20.95 3.52 6.96
CA SER A 125 -21.74 4.11 8.05
C SER A 125 -22.94 3.23 8.42
N ARG A 126 -23.69 2.74 7.42
CA ARG A 126 -24.84 1.82 7.61
C ARG A 126 -24.42 0.54 8.33
N ASP A 127 -23.24 0.03 8.00
CA ASP A 127 -22.66 -1.17 8.58
C ASP A 127 -22.04 -0.92 9.97
N LYS A 128 -22.20 0.29 10.53
CA LYS A 128 -21.73 0.69 11.86
C LYS A 128 -20.20 0.64 12.01
N TRP A 129 -19.49 1.07 10.98
CA TRP A 129 -18.03 1.23 10.98
C TRP A 129 -17.25 -0.02 11.44
N PRO A 130 -17.36 -1.15 10.71
CA PRO A 130 -16.64 -2.36 11.05
C PRO A 130 -15.12 -2.19 10.99
N GLU A 131 -14.42 -3.01 11.77
CA GLU A 131 -12.97 -3.13 11.77
C GLU A 131 -12.43 -3.62 10.42
N TYR A 132 -13.06 -4.63 9.83
CA TYR A 132 -12.69 -5.22 8.54
C TYR A 132 -13.89 -5.89 7.86
N TYR A 133 -13.72 -6.27 6.59
CA TYR A 133 -14.68 -6.94 5.73
C TYR A 133 -14.07 -8.19 5.10
N ASP A 134 -14.90 -9.22 4.96
CA ASP A 134 -14.49 -10.54 4.47
C ASP A 134 -15.01 -10.81 3.06
N THR A 135 -14.57 -11.95 2.50
CA THR A 135 -14.80 -12.48 1.16
C THR A 135 -13.92 -11.83 0.10
N LYS A 136 -13.69 -12.55 -1.00
CA LYS A 136 -12.91 -12.06 -2.15
C LYS A 136 -13.35 -10.67 -2.60
N ARG A 137 -14.66 -10.39 -2.58
CA ARG A 137 -15.26 -9.10 -2.96
C ARG A 137 -15.49 -8.12 -1.81
N ALA A 138 -15.07 -8.44 -0.57
CA ALA A 138 -15.31 -7.61 0.61
C ALA A 138 -16.80 -7.32 0.89
N ARG A 139 -17.69 -8.27 0.56
CA ARG A 139 -19.14 -8.06 0.66
C ARG A 139 -19.68 -8.21 2.06
N PHE A 140 -19.03 -8.98 2.92
CA PHE A 140 -19.55 -9.29 4.25
C PHE A 140 -18.77 -8.51 5.30
N ILE A 141 -19.46 -8.06 6.34
CA ILE A 141 -18.79 -7.56 7.55
C ILE A 141 -17.92 -8.70 8.08
N GLY A 142 -16.71 -8.37 8.54
CA GLY A 142 -15.75 -9.37 8.98
C GLY A 142 -16.32 -10.30 10.05
N LYS A 143 -16.01 -11.59 9.94
CA LYS A 143 -16.56 -12.67 10.79
C LYS A 143 -16.49 -12.38 12.28
N GLN A 144 -15.44 -11.67 12.70
CA GLN A 144 -15.24 -11.22 14.08
C GLN A 144 -14.92 -9.72 14.15
N ALA A 145 -15.40 -8.92 13.19
CA ALA A 145 -15.14 -7.50 13.15
C ALA A 145 -15.84 -6.78 14.31
N ARG A 146 -15.08 -5.95 15.03
CA ARG A 146 -15.66 -5.00 15.98
C ARG A 146 -16.34 -3.87 15.22
N LEU A 147 -17.49 -3.43 15.72
CA LEU A 147 -18.19 -2.26 15.20
C LEU A 147 -17.69 -0.99 15.87
N TYR A 148 -17.92 0.16 15.23
CA TYR A 148 -17.46 1.47 15.70
C TYR A 148 -15.95 1.53 15.92
N GLN A 149 -15.21 0.84 15.06
CA GLN A 149 -13.78 0.74 15.20
C GLN A 149 -13.13 2.09 14.86
N THR A 150 -12.42 2.67 15.83
CA THR A 150 -11.90 4.05 15.78
C THR A 150 -11.08 4.33 14.53
N TRP A 151 -10.18 3.43 14.13
CA TRP A 151 -9.34 3.64 12.95
C TRP A 151 -10.08 3.53 11.62
N SER A 152 -11.24 2.87 11.57
CA SER A 152 -12.06 2.78 10.36
C SER A 152 -12.78 4.11 10.14
N ILE A 153 -13.26 4.71 11.23
CA ILE A 153 -13.84 6.06 11.24
C ILE A 153 -12.75 7.08 10.91
N ALA A 154 -11.64 7.07 11.65
CA ALA A 154 -10.55 8.03 11.47
C ALA A 154 -9.94 7.93 10.06
N GLY A 155 -9.69 6.73 9.54
CA GLY A 155 -9.15 6.55 8.20
C GLY A 155 -10.06 7.10 7.10
N TYR A 156 -11.36 6.91 7.22
CA TYR A 156 -12.34 7.54 6.33
C TYR A 156 -12.31 9.08 6.44
N LEU A 157 -12.35 9.63 7.66
CA LEU A 157 -12.35 11.07 7.89
C LEU A 157 -11.06 11.74 7.37
N VAL A 158 -9.91 11.16 7.67
CA VAL A 158 -8.61 11.66 7.19
C VAL A 158 -8.56 11.63 5.67
N ALA A 159 -9.03 10.53 5.03
CA ALA A 159 -9.11 10.47 3.57
C ALA A 159 -9.97 11.61 3.00
N LYS A 160 -11.14 11.88 3.58
CA LYS A 160 -12.02 12.99 3.17
C LYS A 160 -11.36 14.36 3.35
N LEU A 161 -10.76 14.62 4.51
CA LEU A 161 -10.11 15.89 4.84
C LEU A 161 -8.89 16.17 3.95
N LEU A 162 -8.11 15.14 3.63
CA LEU A 162 -6.96 15.26 2.73
C LEU A 162 -7.39 15.49 1.28
N LEU A 163 -8.49 14.87 0.83
CA LEU A 163 -9.05 15.15 -0.50
C LEU A 163 -9.58 16.60 -0.60
N ASP A 164 -10.19 17.11 0.48
CA ASP A 164 -10.70 18.49 0.51
C ASP A 164 -9.56 19.53 0.63
N ASN A 165 -8.44 19.17 1.28
CA ASN A 165 -7.24 19.99 1.35
C ASN A 165 -5.95 19.17 1.09
N PRO A 166 -5.56 18.94 -0.18
CA PRO A 166 -4.40 18.12 -0.52
C PRO A 166 -3.06 18.65 0.04
N SER A 167 -2.97 19.96 0.30
CA SER A 167 -1.76 20.57 0.87
C SER A 167 -1.44 20.04 2.28
N ALA A 168 -2.46 19.58 3.02
CA ALA A 168 -2.27 18.98 4.34
C ALA A 168 -1.54 17.64 4.30
N ALA A 169 -1.50 16.94 3.16
CA ALA A 169 -0.73 15.69 3.02
C ALA A 169 0.79 15.90 3.08
N LYS A 170 1.28 17.14 2.88
CA LYS A 170 2.72 17.46 2.86
C LYS A 170 3.45 17.07 4.14
N ILE A 171 2.79 17.08 5.30
CA ILE A 171 3.43 16.67 6.57
C ILE A 171 3.67 15.15 6.65
N LEU A 172 3.04 14.37 5.77
CA LEU A 172 3.13 12.91 5.75
C LEU A 172 4.04 12.40 4.63
N ILE A 173 4.37 13.25 3.66
CA ILE A 173 5.06 12.88 2.42
C ILE A 173 6.54 13.28 2.50
N ASN A 174 7.42 12.38 2.06
CA ASN A 174 8.81 12.70 1.78
C ASN A 174 8.95 13.06 0.30
N GLU A 175 9.88 13.95 -0.02
CA GLU A 175 10.30 14.21 -1.40
C GLU A 175 11.54 13.35 -1.74
N GLU A 176 11.76 13.09 -3.02
CA GLU A 176 12.97 12.42 -3.47
C GLU A 176 14.21 13.29 -3.23
N ASP A 177 15.25 12.71 -2.63
CA ASP A 177 16.54 13.39 -2.48
C ASP A 177 17.33 13.28 -3.79
N SER A 178 17.39 14.41 -4.51
CA SER A 178 18.09 14.51 -5.80
C SER A 178 19.57 14.20 -5.69
N GLU A 179 20.22 14.50 -4.55
CA GLU A 179 21.64 14.22 -4.33
C GLU A 179 21.87 12.72 -4.16
N LEU A 180 21.02 12.04 -3.37
CA LEU A 180 21.08 10.59 -3.22
C LEU A 180 20.81 9.86 -4.54
N ILE A 181 19.79 10.27 -5.30
CA ILE A 181 19.50 9.69 -6.62
C ILE A 181 20.69 9.83 -7.57
N ASN A 182 21.31 11.01 -7.60
CA ASN A 182 22.50 11.25 -8.41
C ASN A 182 23.69 10.40 -7.96
N ALA A 183 23.92 10.28 -6.65
CA ALA A 183 25.00 9.48 -6.09
C ALA A 183 24.85 8.00 -6.45
N PHE A 184 23.65 7.42 -6.32
CA PHE A 184 23.39 6.03 -6.68
C PHE A 184 23.44 5.79 -8.19
N SER A 185 22.91 6.71 -9.00
CA SER A 185 23.00 6.63 -10.46
C SER A 185 24.46 6.66 -10.95
N CYS A 186 25.30 7.47 -10.31
CA CYS A 186 26.75 7.49 -10.57
C CYS A 186 27.45 6.20 -10.11
N ALA A 187 27.06 5.64 -8.96
CA ALA A 187 27.63 4.40 -8.46
C ALA A 187 27.30 3.20 -9.37
N ILE A 188 26.06 3.13 -9.89
CA ILE A 188 25.58 2.05 -10.77
C ILE A 188 26.14 2.19 -12.19
N SER A 189 26.28 3.42 -12.71
CA SER A 189 26.90 3.67 -14.02
C SER A 189 28.44 3.56 -14.00
N SER A 190 29.06 3.58 -12.83
CA SER A 190 30.50 3.37 -12.69
C SER A 190 30.85 1.89 -12.88
N SER A 191 31.33 1.54 -14.06
CA SER A 191 31.83 0.19 -14.37
C SER A 191 32.80 -0.31 -13.29
N PRO A 192 32.74 -1.59 -12.86
CA PRO A 192 33.60 -2.15 -11.81
C PRO A 192 35.11 -2.07 -12.11
N ARG A 193 35.48 -1.74 -13.36
CA ARG A 193 36.87 -1.69 -13.86
C ARG A 193 37.54 -0.32 -13.74
N ARG A 194 36.86 0.74 -13.29
CA ARG A 194 37.52 2.05 -13.11
C ARG A 194 38.28 2.08 -11.79
N LYS A 195 39.61 2.18 -11.86
CA LYS A 195 40.51 2.39 -10.70
C LYS A 195 39.99 3.58 -9.88
N ARG A 196 39.63 3.32 -8.63
CA ARG A 196 39.20 4.33 -7.65
C ARG A 196 40.42 5.16 -7.24
N GLY A 197 40.47 6.43 -7.63
CA GLY A 197 41.27 7.45 -6.96
C GLY A 197 40.44 8.10 -5.83
N PRO A 198 41.07 8.67 -4.79
CA PRO A 198 40.33 9.28 -3.69
C PRO A 198 39.61 10.53 -4.23
N LYS A 199 38.27 10.51 -4.23
CA LYS A 199 37.48 11.74 -4.33
C LYS A 199 37.29 12.28 -2.91
N SER A 200 37.66 13.53 -2.70
CA SER A 200 37.48 14.24 -1.44
C SER A 200 35.99 14.27 -1.07
N SER A 201 35.61 13.56 0.00
CA SER A 201 34.31 13.73 0.61
C SER A 201 34.28 15.10 1.31
N GLN A 202 33.42 16.01 0.87
CA GLN A 202 32.99 17.09 1.75
C GLN A 202 32.19 16.44 2.88
N LYS A 203 32.73 16.52 4.11
CA LYS A 203 32.01 16.12 5.31
C LYS A 203 30.88 17.12 5.52
N THR A 204 29.64 16.70 5.30
CA THR A 204 28.48 17.36 5.87
C THR A 204 28.19 16.68 7.21
N TYR A 205 28.43 17.45 8.28
CA TYR A 205 28.09 17.04 9.63
C TYR A 205 26.57 16.97 9.73
N ILE A 206 26.04 15.79 10.02
CA ILE A 206 24.70 15.65 10.57
C ILE A 206 24.77 16.24 11.99
N VAL A 207 23.99 17.29 12.24
CA VAL A 207 23.65 17.77 13.59
C VAL A 207 22.29 17.17 13.95
#